data_AF-A0A8T7L144-F1
#
_entry.id   AF-A0A8T7L144-F1
#
_cell.length_a   1.000
_cell.length_b   1.000
_cell.length_c   1.000
_cell.angle_alpha   90.00
_cell.angle_beta   90.00
_cell.angle_gamma   90.00
#
_symmetry.space_group_name_H-M   'P 1'
#
loop_
_entity.id
_entity.type
_entity.pdbx_description
1 polymer ?
#
loop_
_entity_poly.entity_id
_entity_poly.type
_entity_poly.pdbx_seq_one_letter_code
_entity_poly.pdbx_strand_id
1 'polypeptide(L)'
;RVVGAAESELWTLSEPQRLPPGFSRIVARFSESDGRPMGALDVLPPARGVDFSANSAADGSGVTLSEQVTVTLRTAGFSAAELDIHNRAAGPAYLWARLRGTPLRRGDPLVVERANLYGQVFYGLESLDFDLPALNSAAQADQLARYELARRRLPRGVAASLTLSRPAHRPHILARALFDRITVREAQTGQDADYFIVAEAHRVSLGGARHEVTWTLESAEVNAFWLLGVSRLGRDTVVAY
;
A
#
# COMPACT_ATOMS: atom_id res chain seq x y z
N ARG A 1 -1.73 3.03 13.99
CA ARG A 1 -2.76 4.09 14.22
C ARG A 1 -2.61 4.55 15.65
N VAL A 2 -2.75 5.83 15.92
CA VAL A 2 -2.64 6.40 17.26
C VAL A 2 -3.97 7.03 17.63
N VAL A 3 -4.51 6.68 18.79
CA VAL A 3 -5.69 7.32 19.37
C VAL A 3 -5.21 8.57 20.09
N GLY A 4 -5.74 9.74 19.74
CA GLY A 4 -5.40 10.98 20.45
C GLY A 4 -6.25 11.18 21.70
N ALA A 5 -6.07 12.31 22.36
CA ALA A 5 -6.81 12.66 23.57
C ALA A 5 -8.30 12.88 23.29
N ALA A 6 -9.14 12.53 24.26
CA ALA A 6 -10.56 12.89 24.22
C ALA A 6 -10.75 14.41 24.17
N GLU A 7 -11.87 14.85 23.61
CA GLU A 7 -12.23 16.26 23.42
C GLU A 7 -11.26 17.10 22.56
N SER A 8 -10.39 16.45 21.77
CA SER A 8 -9.54 17.16 20.82
C SER A 8 -10.34 17.75 19.67
N GLU A 9 -9.86 18.85 19.09
CA GLU A 9 -10.45 19.44 17.89
C GLU A 9 -10.31 18.50 16.68
N LEU A 10 -11.42 18.24 16.00
CA LEU A 10 -11.51 17.41 14.79
C LEU A 10 -11.73 18.26 13.54
N TRP A 11 -12.38 19.41 13.68
CA TRP A 11 -12.72 20.32 12.60
C TRP A 11 -13.04 21.71 13.16
N THR A 12 -12.75 22.74 12.37
CA THR A 12 -13.09 24.13 12.69
C THR A 12 -13.44 24.88 11.41
N LEU A 13 -14.32 25.88 11.53
CA LEU A 13 -14.55 26.86 10.47
C LEU A 13 -13.42 27.88 10.46
N SER A 14 -12.65 27.90 9.38
CA SER A 14 -11.59 28.90 9.16
C SER A 14 -12.14 30.31 9.05
N GLU A 15 -13.36 30.46 8.53
CA GLU A 15 -14.05 31.72 8.33
C GLU A 15 -15.53 31.62 8.74
N PRO A 16 -16.10 32.71 9.28
CA PRO A 16 -17.49 32.74 9.71
C PRO A 16 -18.43 32.50 8.54
N GLN A 17 -19.33 31.53 8.68
CA GLN A 17 -20.27 31.20 7.62
C GLN A 17 -21.54 32.03 7.78
N ARG A 18 -21.93 32.74 6.70
CA ARG A 18 -23.21 33.47 6.65
C ARG A 18 -24.35 32.48 6.47
N LEU A 19 -25.22 32.40 7.46
CA LEU A 19 -26.41 31.57 7.49
C LEU A 19 -27.66 32.42 7.24
N PRO A 20 -28.41 32.22 6.14
CA PRO A 20 -29.73 32.80 6.02
C PRO A 20 -30.70 32.19 7.07
N PRO A 21 -31.84 32.85 7.36
CA PRO A 21 -32.89 32.23 8.16
C PRO A 21 -33.32 30.88 7.58
N GLY A 22 -33.57 29.89 8.44
CA GLY A 22 -33.99 28.54 8.07
C GLY A 22 -32.94 27.46 8.33
N PHE A 23 -33.00 26.39 7.55
CA PHE A 23 -32.13 25.21 7.70
C PHE A 23 -30.95 25.27 6.74
N SER A 24 -29.79 24.86 7.23
CA SER A 24 -28.55 24.70 6.47
C SER A 24 -27.85 23.43 6.92
N ARG A 25 -27.02 22.86 6.04
CA ARG A 25 -26.25 21.66 6.34
C ARG A 25 -24.79 21.90 6.03
N ILE A 26 -23.92 21.47 6.94
CA ILE A 26 -22.47 21.51 6.76
C ILE A 26 -21.91 20.10 6.94
N VAL A 27 -20.98 19.73 6.06
CA VAL A 27 -20.19 18.51 6.19
C VAL A 27 -18.83 18.89 6.77
N ALA A 28 -18.62 18.55 8.04
CA ALA A 28 -17.36 18.76 8.75
C ALA A 28 -16.42 17.60 8.46
N ARG A 29 -15.47 17.78 7.52
CA ARG A 29 -14.43 16.79 7.21
C ARG A 29 -13.32 16.88 8.24
N PHE A 30 -12.91 15.76 8.82
CA PHE A 30 -11.92 15.76 9.89
C PHE A 30 -10.52 15.91 9.31
N SER A 31 -9.77 16.86 9.84
CA SER A 31 -8.39 17.11 9.44
C SER A 31 -7.55 17.55 10.63
N GLU A 32 -6.27 17.26 10.55
CA GLU A 32 -5.28 17.75 11.50
C GLU A 32 -4.96 19.23 11.19
N SER A 33 -4.27 19.93 12.08
CA SER A 33 -3.97 21.37 11.92
C SER A 33 -3.13 21.69 10.69
N ASP A 34 -2.45 20.70 10.12
CA ASP A 34 -1.67 20.79 8.88
C ASP A 34 -2.47 20.41 7.61
N GLY A 35 -3.77 20.12 7.77
CA GLY A 35 -4.67 19.73 6.68
C GLY A 35 -4.67 18.24 6.33
N ARG A 36 -3.90 17.39 7.03
CA ARG A 36 -3.93 15.94 6.78
C ARG A 36 -5.28 15.33 7.17
N PRO A 37 -5.84 14.41 6.36
CA PRO A 37 -7.11 13.77 6.69
C PRO A 37 -6.96 12.89 7.92
N MET A 38 -7.97 12.95 8.78
CA MET A 38 -7.99 12.25 10.06
C MET A 38 -9.29 11.43 10.20
N GLY A 39 -9.26 10.39 11.04
CA GLY A 39 -10.48 9.72 11.50
C GLY A 39 -10.93 10.20 12.88
N ALA A 40 -12.15 9.86 13.30
CA ALA A 40 -12.58 10.01 14.68
C ALA A 40 -13.12 8.68 15.22
N LEU A 41 -12.76 8.36 16.46
CA LEU A 41 -13.33 7.23 17.20
C LEU A 41 -14.67 7.63 17.81
N ASP A 42 -14.75 8.86 18.30
CA ASP A 42 -15.95 9.44 18.89
C ASP A 42 -16.04 10.93 18.51
N VAL A 43 -17.26 11.43 18.39
CA VAL A 43 -17.58 12.81 18.00
C VAL A 43 -18.59 13.36 18.97
N LEU A 44 -18.24 14.45 19.65
CA LEU A 44 -19.09 15.07 20.65
C LEU A 44 -20.17 15.95 19.98
N PRO A 45 -21.43 15.90 20.44
CA PRO A 45 -22.45 16.84 20.00
C PRO A 45 -22.03 18.29 20.27
N PRO A 46 -22.14 19.22 19.30
CA PRO A 46 -21.76 20.61 19.49
C PRO A 46 -22.52 21.29 20.63
N ALA A 47 -21.80 21.85 21.60
CA ALA A 47 -22.37 22.64 22.69
C ALA A 47 -22.24 24.15 22.42
N ARG A 48 -23.34 24.89 22.64
CA ARG A 48 -23.35 26.35 22.48
C ARG A 48 -22.38 27.00 23.47
N GLY A 49 -21.62 28.00 22.99
CA GLY A 49 -20.65 28.74 23.81
C GLY A 49 -19.31 28.02 24.02
N VAL A 50 -19.24 26.72 23.69
CA VAL A 50 -17.98 25.95 23.68
C VAL A 50 -17.58 25.63 22.24
N ASP A 51 -18.49 25.06 21.47
CA ASP A 51 -18.23 24.56 20.12
C ASP A 51 -18.74 25.49 19.04
N PHE A 52 -19.77 26.31 19.33
CA PHE A 52 -20.25 27.29 18.36
C PHE A 52 -20.76 28.57 19.00
N SER A 53 -20.68 29.65 18.22
CA SER A 53 -21.26 30.96 18.49
C SER A 53 -21.76 31.60 17.20
N ALA A 54 -22.79 32.43 17.28
CA ALA A 54 -23.32 33.15 16.14
C ALA A 54 -23.53 34.63 16.47
N ASN A 55 -23.21 35.51 15.52
CA ASN A 55 -23.37 36.96 15.65
C ASN A 55 -24.03 37.58 14.41
N SER A 56 -24.59 38.78 14.52
CA SER A 56 -25.19 39.50 13.39
C SER A 56 -24.16 40.07 12.40
N ALA A 57 -22.87 40.13 12.79
CA ALA A 57 -21.75 40.59 11.97
C ALA A 57 -20.65 39.52 11.89
N ALA A 58 -19.93 39.47 10.76
CA ALA A 58 -18.93 38.44 10.48
C ALA A 58 -17.71 38.51 11.42
N ASP A 59 -17.28 39.71 11.77
CA ASP A 59 -16.15 40.00 12.66
C ASP A 59 -16.43 39.73 14.14
N GLY A 60 -17.67 39.33 14.48
CA GLY A 60 -18.10 39.08 15.85
C GLY A 60 -18.45 40.33 16.66
N SER A 61 -18.40 41.53 16.09
CA SER A 61 -18.74 42.79 16.80
C SER A 61 -20.25 43.05 16.91
N GLY A 62 -21.06 42.26 16.21
CA GLY A 62 -22.53 42.38 16.18
C GLY A 62 -23.24 41.84 17.42
N VAL A 63 -24.58 41.88 17.38
CA VAL A 63 -25.41 41.28 18.43
C VAL A 63 -25.22 39.77 18.41
N THR A 64 -25.04 39.17 19.59
CA THR A 64 -24.96 37.72 19.71
C THR A 64 -26.31 37.07 19.41
N LEU A 65 -26.34 36.23 18.38
CA LEU A 65 -27.51 35.48 17.92
C LEU A 65 -27.40 33.98 18.27
N SER A 66 -26.43 33.59 19.11
CA SER A 66 -26.15 32.20 19.47
C SER A 66 -27.35 31.42 20.04
N GLU A 67 -28.31 32.10 20.68
CA GLU A 67 -29.54 31.44 21.17
C GLU A 67 -30.56 31.16 20.06
N GLN A 68 -30.49 31.94 18.97
CA GLN A 68 -31.36 31.81 17.81
C GLN A 68 -30.80 30.83 16.78
N VAL A 69 -29.58 30.33 16.97
CA VAL A 69 -28.95 29.31 16.12
C VAL A 69 -28.82 28.01 16.88
N THR A 70 -29.35 26.93 16.33
CA THR A 70 -29.12 25.58 16.83
C THR A 70 -28.21 24.83 15.85
N VAL A 71 -27.16 24.21 16.37
CA VAL A 71 -26.29 23.29 15.64
C VAL A 71 -26.45 21.91 16.26
N THR A 72 -26.87 20.93 15.47
CA THR A 72 -27.05 19.55 15.93
C THR A 72 -26.21 18.60 15.10
N LEU A 73 -25.55 17.66 15.77
CA LEU A 73 -24.89 16.54 15.12
C LEU A 73 -25.97 15.59 14.57
N ARG A 74 -26.01 15.44 13.25
CA ARG A 74 -26.97 14.58 12.57
C ARG A 74 -26.43 13.16 12.45
N THR A 75 -25.21 13.07 11.92
CA THR A 75 -24.53 11.80 11.66
C THR A 75 -23.04 12.00 11.89
N ALA A 76 -22.41 11.11 12.65
CA ALA A 76 -20.96 11.03 12.77
C ALA A 76 -20.45 9.81 12.01
N GLY A 77 -19.64 10.03 10.98
CA GLY A 77 -18.90 8.99 10.28
C GLY A 77 -17.46 8.91 10.77
N PHE A 78 -16.67 8.05 10.13
CA PHE A 78 -15.26 7.88 10.49
C PHE A 78 -14.39 9.09 10.10
N SER A 79 -14.64 9.72 8.95
CA SER A 79 -13.80 10.79 8.39
C SER A 79 -14.50 12.14 8.28
N ALA A 80 -15.80 12.20 8.59
CA ALA A 80 -16.59 13.41 8.53
C ALA A 80 -17.85 13.28 9.39
N ALA A 81 -18.40 14.43 9.80
CA ALA A 81 -19.71 14.53 10.42
C ALA A 81 -20.63 15.45 9.62
N GLU A 82 -21.93 15.17 9.64
CA GLU A 82 -22.97 16.06 9.15
C GLU A 82 -23.56 16.86 10.31
N LEU A 83 -23.55 18.18 10.16
CA LEU A 83 -24.17 19.12 11.09
C LEU A 83 -25.41 19.72 10.43
N ASP A 84 -26.56 19.57 11.08
CA ASP A 84 -27.76 20.32 10.73
C ASP A 84 -27.76 21.62 11.55
N ILE A 85 -27.93 22.74 10.85
CA ILE A 85 -27.90 24.08 11.43
C ILE A 85 -29.24 24.74 11.16
N HIS A 86 -29.79 25.35 12.19
CA HIS A 86 -31.07 26.04 12.09
C HIS A 86 -30.97 27.45 12.66
N ASN A 87 -31.06 28.44 11.78
CA ASN A 87 -31.10 29.85 12.12
C ASN A 87 -32.57 30.30 12.26
N ARG A 88 -32.99 30.59 13.49
CA ARG A 88 -34.32 31.12 13.85
C ARG A 88 -34.38 32.64 13.91
N ALA A 89 -33.27 33.33 13.66
CA ALA A 89 -33.25 34.78 13.62
C ALA A 89 -34.05 35.28 12.42
N ALA A 90 -34.60 36.49 12.54
CA ALA A 90 -35.31 37.15 11.43
C ALA A 90 -34.36 37.55 10.27
N GLY A 91 -33.05 37.61 10.53
CA GLY A 91 -32.01 37.99 9.56
C GLY A 91 -30.86 36.98 9.50
N PRO A 92 -29.87 37.23 8.64
CA PRO A 92 -28.71 36.36 8.53
C PRO A 92 -27.87 36.37 9.82
N ALA A 93 -27.31 35.21 10.17
CA ALA A 93 -26.38 35.05 11.29
C ALA A 93 -25.03 34.55 10.77
N TYR A 94 -23.93 35.00 11.37
CA TYR A 94 -22.58 34.54 11.06
C TYR A 94 -22.13 33.53 12.11
N LEU A 95 -21.93 32.28 11.68
CA LEU A 95 -21.59 31.16 12.54
C LEU A 95 -20.08 30.94 12.60
N TRP A 96 -19.57 30.85 13.83
CA TRP A 96 -18.29 30.26 14.17
C TRP A 96 -18.57 28.90 14.80
N ALA A 97 -17.92 27.85 14.31
CA ALA A 97 -18.12 26.50 14.81
C ALA A 97 -16.83 25.69 14.75
N ARG A 98 -16.66 24.83 15.76
CA ARG A 98 -15.68 23.76 15.83
C ARG A 98 -16.37 22.48 16.26
N LEU A 99 -15.73 21.36 15.99
CA LEU A 99 -16.20 20.04 16.37
C LEU A 99 -15.08 19.32 17.13
N ARG A 100 -15.42 18.71 18.26
CA ARG A 100 -14.47 18.02 19.14
C ARG A 100 -14.80 16.53 19.26
N GLY A 101 -13.81 15.73 19.64
CA GLY A 101 -13.98 14.30 19.84
C GLY A 101 -12.66 13.59 20.10
N THR A 102 -12.61 12.30 19.79
CA THR A 102 -11.41 11.47 19.98
C THR A 102 -10.79 11.14 18.62
N PRO A 103 -9.65 11.75 18.26
CA PRO A 103 -9.08 11.63 16.92
C PRO A 103 -8.36 10.28 16.73
N LEU A 104 -8.46 9.74 15.51
CA LEU A 104 -7.73 8.57 15.04
C LEU A 104 -6.74 9.00 13.98
N ARG A 105 -5.46 9.02 14.35
CA ARG A 105 -4.37 9.45 13.48
C ARG A 105 -3.73 8.26 12.80
N ARG A 106 -3.36 8.44 11.52
CA ARG A 106 -2.46 7.51 10.84
C ARG A 106 -1.11 7.66 11.54
N GLY A 107 -0.55 6.54 12.03
CA GLY A 107 0.80 6.60 12.60
C GLY A 107 1.82 6.79 11.48
N ASP A 108 2.95 7.39 11.79
CA ASP A 108 4.06 7.47 10.84
C ASP A 108 4.54 6.06 10.51
N PRO A 109 4.57 5.66 9.23
CA PRO A 109 5.06 4.35 8.85
C PRO A 109 6.56 4.28 9.12
N LEU A 110 7.01 3.17 9.70
CA LEU A 110 8.43 2.87 9.78
C LEU A 110 8.92 2.46 8.40
N VAL A 111 9.90 3.19 7.86
CA VAL A 111 10.54 2.89 6.58
C VAL A 111 11.95 2.35 6.84
N VAL A 112 12.27 1.20 6.26
CA VAL A 112 13.61 0.58 6.30
C VAL A 112 14.08 0.35 4.87
N GLU A 113 15.27 0.84 4.54
CA GLU A 113 15.82 0.77 3.18
C GLU A 113 17.15 0.02 3.15
N ARG A 114 17.36 -0.78 2.09
CA ARG A 114 18.64 -1.42 1.76
C ARG A 114 18.97 -1.25 0.30
N ALA A 115 20.23 -0.88 0.02
CA ALA A 115 20.72 -0.57 -1.31
C ALA A 115 22.01 -1.33 -1.63
N ASN A 116 22.18 -1.73 -2.90
CA ASN A 116 23.44 -2.22 -3.46
C ASN A 116 24.07 -1.11 -4.32
N LEU A 117 24.89 -0.26 -3.70
CA LEU A 117 25.52 0.88 -4.39
C LEU A 117 26.34 0.47 -5.62
N TYR A 118 27.06 -0.65 -5.57
CA TYR A 118 27.81 -1.17 -6.72
C TYR A 118 26.90 -1.54 -7.88
N GLY A 119 25.77 -2.20 -7.58
CA GLY A 119 24.76 -2.55 -8.59
C GLY A 119 24.11 -1.31 -9.20
N GLN A 120 23.83 -0.28 -8.40
CA GLN A 120 23.24 0.97 -8.89
C GLN A 120 24.14 1.68 -9.90
N VAL A 121 25.45 1.68 -9.67
CA VAL A 121 26.43 2.29 -10.59
C VAL A 121 26.52 1.50 -11.90
N PHE A 122 26.45 0.18 -11.84
CA PHE A 122 26.68 -0.67 -13.02
C PHE A 122 25.41 -0.96 -13.83
N TYR A 123 24.25 -1.11 -13.18
CA TYR A 123 22.98 -1.52 -13.77
C TYR A 123 21.89 -0.44 -13.74
N GLY A 124 22.10 0.67 -13.04
CA GLY A 124 21.11 1.74 -12.86
C GLY A 124 20.24 1.58 -11.61
N LEU A 125 19.34 2.54 -11.40
CA LEU A 125 18.45 2.58 -10.24
C LEU A 125 17.15 1.83 -10.54
N GLU A 126 16.86 0.81 -9.74
CA GLU A 126 15.58 0.10 -9.71
C GLU A 126 15.17 -0.06 -8.25
N SER A 127 13.98 0.44 -7.89
CA SER A 127 13.43 0.35 -6.53
C SER A 127 12.35 -0.72 -6.45
N LEU A 128 12.32 -1.43 -5.33
CA LEU A 128 11.29 -2.41 -5.00
C LEU A 128 10.70 -2.07 -3.64
N ASP A 129 9.44 -1.63 -3.64
CA ASP A 129 8.75 -1.18 -2.45
C ASP A 129 7.78 -2.26 -1.95
N PHE A 130 7.77 -2.49 -0.64
CA PHE A 130 6.84 -3.41 0.03
C PHE A 130 6.02 -2.66 1.07
N ASP A 131 4.69 -2.73 0.98
CA ASP A 131 3.78 -2.30 2.05
C ASP A 131 3.45 -3.51 2.93
N LEU A 132 3.99 -3.52 4.16
CA LEU A 132 3.95 -4.67 5.07
C LEU A 132 3.20 -4.32 6.36
N PRO A 133 1.87 -4.16 6.30
CA PRO A 133 1.07 -3.72 7.45
C PRO A 133 1.10 -4.70 8.64
N ALA A 134 1.52 -5.95 8.41
CA ALA A 134 1.65 -6.98 9.43
C ALA A 134 3.01 -6.96 10.16
N LEU A 135 4.04 -6.32 9.60
CA LEU A 135 5.35 -6.21 10.26
C LEU A 135 5.34 -5.00 11.20
N ASN A 136 5.51 -5.25 12.49
CA ASN A 136 5.56 -4.22 13.53
C ASN A 136 6.98 -4.01 14.09
N SER A 137 8.01 -4.64 13.51
CA SER A 137 9.39 -4.60 13.99
C SER A 137 10.36 -4.14 12.91
N ALA A 138 11.17 -3.12 13.24
CA ALA A 138 12.26 -2.64 12.40
C ALA A 138 13.26 -3.73 12.05
N ALA A 139 13.56 -4.62 13.00
CA ALA A 139 14.52 -5.70 12.78
C ALA A 139 14.01 -6.72 11.76
N GLN A 140 12.72 -7.04 11.78
CA GLN A 140 12.11 -7.96 10.81
C GLN A 140 12.02 -7.34 9.42
N ALA A 141 11.64 -6.06 9.33
CA ALA A 141 11.66 -5.32 8.06
C ALA A 141 13.08 -5.26 7.46
N ASP A 142 14.10 -5.03 8.30
CA ASP A 142 15.50 -5.05 7.88
C ASP A 142 15.96 -6.43 7.39
N GLN A 143 15.57 -7.51 8.08
CA GLN A 143 15.86 -8.88 7.66
C GLN A 143 15.28 -9.18 6.28
N LEU A 144 14.02 -8.83 6.04
CA LEU A 144 13.38 -9.02 4.75
C LEU A 144 14.04 -8.18 3.65
N ALA A 145 14.35 -6.91 3.93
CA ALA A 145 15.03 -6.04 2.98
C ALA A 145 16.41 -6.60 2.58
N ARG A 146 17.18 -7.13 3.54
CA ARG A 146 18.45 -7.81 3.27
C ARG A 146 18.26 -9.09 2.46
N TYR A 147 17.24 -9.89 2.78
CA TYR A 147 16.91 -11.12 2.05
C TYR A 147 16.59 -10.83 0.58
N GLU A 148 15.68 -9.89 0.31
CA GLU A 148 15.31 -9.53 -1.06
C GLU A 148 16.47 -8.87 -1.81
N LEU A 149 17.25 -8.00 -1.16
CA LEU A 149 18.44 -7.41 -1.76
C LEU A 149 19.47 -8.49 -2.12
N ALA A 150 19.76 -9.43 -1.22
CA ALA A 150 20.72 -10.51 -1.47
C ALA A 150 20.26 -11.40 -2.62
N ARG A 151 18.96 -11.72 -2.68
CA ARG A 151 18.34 -12.52 -3.73
C ARG A 151 18.42 -11.84 -5.11
N ARG A 152 18.25 -10.52 -5.17
CA ARG A 152 18.12 -9.74 -6.42
C ARG A 152 19.35 -8.89 -6.75
N ARG A 153 20.42 -8.99 -5.95
CA ARG A 153 21.62 -8.12 -6.04
C ARG A 153 22.26 -8.09 -7.42
N LEU A 154 22.19 -9.21 -8.13
CA LEU A 154 22.74 -9.39 -9.47
C LEU A 154 21.59 -9.67 -10.42
N PRO A 155 21.48 -8.98 -11.56
CA PRO A 155 20.54 -9.35 -12.59
C PRO A 155 20.89 -10.76 -13.08
N ARG A 156 20.00 -11.71 -12.85
CA ARG A 156 20.14 -13.08 -13.38
C ARG A 156 19.30 -13.19 -14.64
N GLY A 157 19.92 -13.62 -15.72
CA GLY A 157 19.19 -14.17 -16.87
C GLY A 157 18.51 -15.45 -16.42
N VAL A 158 17.19 -15.39 -16.23
CA VAL A 158 16.37 -16.57 -15.98
C VAL A 158 15.61 -16.84 -17.27
N ALA A 159 15.79 -18.03 -17.83
CA ALA A 159 15.00 -18.47 -18.97
C ALA A 159 13.57 -18.72 -18.48
N ALA A 160 12.63 -17.83 -18.78
CA ALA A 160 11.22 -18.02 -18.45
C ALA A 160 10.54 -19.02 -19.40
N SER A 161 11.06 -19.17 -20.62
CA SER A 161 10.53 -20.09 -21.62
C SER A 161 11.60 -20.56 -22.59
N LEU A 162 11.45 -21.80 -23.08
CA LEU A 162 12.31 -22.43 -24.08
C LEU A 162 11.46 -23.08 -25.17
N THR A 163 11.70 -22.73 -26.43
CA THR A 163 11.04 -23.36 -27.58
C THR A 163 11.99 -24.29 -28.32
N LEU A 164 11.56 -25.55 -28.47
CA LEU A 164 12.28 -26.60 -29.18
C LEU A 164 11.53 -26.97 -30.47
N SER A 165 12.17 -26.80 -31.63
CA SER A 165 11.54 -27.07 -32.94
C SER A 165 12.41 -27.82 -33.95
N ARG A 166 13.71 -28.02 -33.65
CA ARG A 166 14.66 -28.67 -34.56
C ARG A 166 14.59 -30.20 -34.45
N PRO A 167 14.89 -30.97 -35.52
CA PRO A 167 14.94 -32.43 -35.46
C PRO A 167 15.84 -32.98 -34.34
N ALA A 168 16.95 -32.29 -34.05
CA ALA A 168 17.87 -32.64 -32.97
C ALA A 168 17.23 -32.57 -31.57
N HIS A 169 16.14 -31.81 -31.40
CA HIS A 169 15.46 -31.66 -30.12
C HIS A 169 14.39 -32.73 -29.88
N ARG A 170 14.02 -33.53 -30.91
CA ARG A 170 12.95 -34.54 -30.81
C ARG A 170 13.11 -35.51 -29.64
N PRO A 171 14.31 -36.05 -29.31
CA PRO A 171 14.48 -36.91 -28.15
C PRO A 171 14.08 -36.21 -26.84
N HIS A 172 14.42 -34.93 -26.69
CA HIS A 172 14.05 -34.15 -25.51
C HIS A 172 12.55 -33.84 -25.47
N ILE A 173 11.95 -33.54 -26.62
CA ILE A 173 10.51 -33.26 -26.75
C ILE A 173 9.66 -34.48 -26.36
N LEU A 174 10.13 -35.70 -26.65
CA LEU A 174 9.39 -36.94 -26.38
C LEU A 174 9.68 -37.54 -25.00
N ALA A 175 10.85 -37.28 -24.43
CA ALA A 175 11.30 -37.90 -23.18
C ALA A 175 11.06 -37.05 -21.93
N ARG A 176 10.65 -35.79 -22.08
CA ARG A 176 10.46 -34.85 -20.97
C ARG A 176 9.01 -34.43 -20.83
N ALA A 177 8.57 -34.21 -19.60
CA ALA A 177 7.21 -33.79 -19.28
C ALA A 177 7.21 -32.71 -18.18
N LEU A 178 6.01 -32.25 -17.81
CA LEU A 178 5.80 -31.39 -16.66
C LEU A 178 6.52 -31.91 -15.40
N PHE A 179 7.09 -30.98 -14.67
CA PHE A 179 7.88 -31.14 -13.43
C PHE A 179 9.24 -31.84 -13.58
N ASP A 180 9.66 -32.17 -14.80
CA ASP A 180 11.03 -32.63 -15.01
C ASP A 180 12.03 -31.52 -14.74
N ARG A 181 13.13 -31.90 -14.10
CA ARG A 181 14.32 -31.05 -13.98
C ARG A 181 15.17 -31.17 -15.25
N ILE A 182 15.49 -30.03 -15.84
CA ILE A 182 16.34 -29.91 -17.02
C ILE A 182 17.48 -28.92 -16.75
N THR A 183 18.63 -29.15 -17.36
CA THR A 183 19.74 -28.18 -17.40
C THR A 183 19.68 -27.46 -18.74
N VAL A 184 19.60 -26.13 -18.72
CA VAL A 184 19.62 -25.29 -19.91
C VAL A 184 21.00 -24.68 -20.05
N ARG A 185 21.70 -25.02 -21.14
CA ARG A 185 23.01 -24.48 -21.53
C ARG A 185 22.93 -23.79 -22.87
N GLU A 186 23.19 -22.49 -22.90
CA GLU A 186 23.11 -21.65 -24.10
C GLU A 186 24.20 -20.56 -24.04
N ALA A 187 24.98 -20.41 -25.11
CA ALA A 187 26.19 -19.59 -25.11
C ALA A 187 25.95 -18.11 -25.42
N GLN A 188 24.89 -17.77 -26.15
CA GLN A 188 24.57 -16.39 -26.57
C GLN A 188 24.17 -15.50 -25.38
N THR A 189 23.41 -16.03 -24.43
CA THR A 189 23.05 -15.34 -23.18
C THR A 189 23.90 -15.78 -21.99
N GLY A 190 24.75 -16.80 -22.18
CA GLY A 190 25.58 -17.37 -21.11
C GLY A 190 24.78 -18.18 -20.09
N GLN A 191 23.60 -18.68 -20.47
CA GLN A 191 22.75 -19.48 -19.60
C GLN A 191 23.41 -20.83 -19.30
N ASP A 192 23.63 -21.15 -18.03
CA ASP A 192 23.98 -22.49 -17.54
C ASP A 192 23.32 -22.69 -16.17
N ALA A 193 22.07 -23.16 -16.18
CA ALA A 193 21.30 -23.33 -14.95
C ALA A 193 20.26 -24.44 -15.07
N ASP A 194 19.78 -24.90 -13.92
CA ASP A 194 18.73 -25.92 -13.82
C ASP A 194 17.35 -25.29 -13.68
N TYR A 195 16.36 -25.95 -14.28
CA TYR A 195 14.97 -25.51 -14.36
C TYR A 195 14.01 -26.67 -14.18
N PHE A 196 12.82 -26.39 -13.66
CA PHE A 196 11.66 -27.27 -13.74
C PHE A 196 10.75 -26.84 -14.89
N ILE A 197 10.21 -27.80 -15.62
CA ILE A 197 9.17 -27.57 -16.62
C ILE A 197 7.84 -27.38 -15.90
N VAL A 198 7.28 -26.18 -15.87
CA VAL A 198 6.01 -25.91 -15.15
C VAL A 198 4.81 -25.79 -16.08
N ALA A 199 5.05 -25.62 -17.39
CA ALA A 199 4.03 -25.74 -18.42
C ALA A 199 4.65 -26.24 -19.74
N GLU A 200 3.85 -26.89 -20.56
CA GLU A 200 4.23 -27.35 -21.90
C GLU A 200 3.12 -27.04 -22.91
N ALA A 201 3.50 -26.55 -24.08
CA ALA A 201 2.60 -26.30 -25.20
C ALA A 201 3.14 -26.99 -26.45
N HIS A 202 2.38 -27.94 -26.98
CA HIS A 202 2.77 -28.76 -28.12
C HIS A 202 2.07 -28.29 -29.39
N ARG A 203 2.84 -28.09 -30.46
CA ARG A 203 2.33 -27.82 -31.81
C ARG A 203 2.87 -28.86 -32.78
N VAL A 204 1.96 -29.70 -33.27
CA VAL A 204 2.26 -30.71 -34.30
C VAL A 204 1.68 -30.25 -35.64
N SER A 205 2.51 -30.26 -36.69
CA SER A 205 2.15 -29.82 -38.03
C SER A 205 2.80 -30.70 -39.09
N LEU A 206 2.47 -30.48 -40.37
CA LEU A 206 2.99 -31.26 -41.50
C LEU A 206 2.75 -32.77 -41.33
N GLY A 207 1.54 -33.16 -40.93
CA GLY A 207 1.18 -34.57 -40.75
C GLY A 207 2.01 -35.30 -39.68
N GLY A 208 2.57 -34.57 -38.70
CA GLY A 208 3.44 -35.14 -37.66
C GLY A 208 4.93 -34.95 -37.92
N ALA A 209 5.33 -34.49 -39.11
CA ALA A 209 6.75 -34.30 -39.44
C ALA A 209 7.41 -33.14 -38.67
N ARG A 210 6.61 -32.15 -38.25
CA ARG A 210 7.07 -31.01 -37.45
C ARG A 210 6.38 -31.01 -36.09
N HIS A 211 7.16 -31.25 -35.04
CA HIS A 211 6.74 -31.14 -33.65
C HIS A 211 7.56 -30.04 -32.99
N GLU A 212 6.86 -29.01 -32.54
CA GLU A 212 7.39 -27.88 -31.79
C GLU A 212 6.81 -27.91 -30.38
N VAL A 213 7.65 -27.63 -29.39
CA VAL A 213 7.26 -27.55 -27.98
C VAL A 213 7.79 -26.27 -27.40
N THR A 214 6.94 -25.58 -26.67
CA THR A 214 7.33 -24.46 -25.81
C THR A 214 7.15 -24.88 -24.37
N TRP A 215 8.25 -24.89 -23.62
CA TRP A 215 8.24 -25.08 -22.17
C TRP A 215 8.23 -23.72 -21.47
N THR A 216 7.44 -23.61 -20.43
CA THR A 216 7.58 -22.56 -19.41
C THR A 216 8.43 -23.12 -18.29
N LEU A 217 9.42 -22.34 -17.86
CA LEU A 217 10.46 -22.80 -16.95
C LEU A 217 10.43 -22.00 -15.65
N GLU A 218 10.64 -22.71 -14.54
CA GLU A 218 10.91 -22.11 -13.23
C GLU A 218 12.32 -22.51 -12.80
N SER A 219 13.09 -21.57 -12.23
CA SER A 219 14.47 -21.84 -11.81
C SER A 219 14.50 -22.88 -10.68
N ALA A 220 15.31 -23.93 -10.84
CA ALA A 220 15.53 -24.93 -9.80
C ALA A 220 16.53 -24.46 -8.72
N GLU A 221 17.17 -23.29 -8.89
CA GLU A 221 18.13 -22.74 -7.92
C GLU A 221 17.47 -22.24 -6.63
N VAL A 222 16.15 -22.01 -6.63
CA VAL A 222 15.43 -21.39 -5.51
C VAL A 222 15.44 -22.28 -4.24
N ASN A 223 15.92 -23.52 -4.32
CA ASN A 223 15.86 -24.50 -3.23
C ASN A 223 17.22 -25.00 -2.68
N ALA A 224 18.35 -24.38 -3.00
CA ALA A 224 19.65 -24.78 -2.43
C ALA A 224 19.87 -24.24 -1.00
N PHE A 225 18.90 -24.45 -0.11
CA PHE A 225 19.04 -24.13 1.30
C PHE A 225 19.96 -25.15 1.98
N TRP A 226 20.90 -24.66 2.79
CA TRP A 226 21.69 -25.53 3.64
C TRP A 226 20.79 -26.18 4.70
N LEU A 227 20.68 -27.51 4.66
CA LEU A 227 19.96 -28.33 5.64
C LEU A 227 20.94 -28.87 6.68
N LEU A 228 20.70 -28.54 7.95
CA LEU A 228 21.51 -29.05 9.07
C LEU A 228 21.45 -30.59 9.11
N GLY A 229 22.61 -31.22 9.05
CA GLY A 229 22.74 -32.69 9.08
C GLY A 229 22.60 -33.40 7.73
N VAL A 230 22.28 -32.68 6.65
CA VAL A 230 22.13 -33.24 5.29
C VAL A 230 23.11 -32.59 4.31
N SER A 231 23.24 -31.27 4.34
CA SER A 231 24.03 -30.52 3.35
C SER A 231 25.40 -30.10 3.89
N ARG A 232 26.40 -30.04 3.00
CA ARG A 232 27.73 -29.51 3.32
C ARG A 232 27.73 -27.99 3.12
N LEU A 233 27.97 -27.26 4.20
CA LEU A 233 28.00 -25.80 4.22
C LEU A 233 29.11 -25.25 3.31
N GLY A 234 28.80 -24.30 2.42
CA GLY A 234 29.79 -23.59 1.62
C GLY A 234 30.36 -24.35 0.42
N ARG A 235 29.73 -25.46 0.00
CA ARG A 235 30.04 -26.14 -1.27
C ARG A 235 28.89 -26.01 -2.27
N ASP A 236 27.78 -26.68 -1.99
CA ASP A 236 26.61 -26.74 -2.90
C ASP A 236 25.36 -26.07 -2.29
N THR A 237 25.50 -25.47 -1.12
CA THR A 237 24.38 -24.88 -0.36
C THR A 237 24.79 -23.58 0.31
N VAL A 238 23.82 -22.66 0.40
CA VAL A 238 23.98 -21.34 1.01
C VAL A 238 23.18 -21.30 2.31
N VAL A 239 23.69 -20.56 3.31
CA VAL A 239 22.94 -20.30 4.54
C VAL A 239 21.70 -19.49 4.18
N ALA A 240 20.52 -19.99 4.57
CA ALA A 240 19.31 -19.16 4.60
C ALA A 240 19.49 -18.12 5.72
N TYR A 241 19.44 -16.84 5.36
CA TYR A 241 19.52 -15.72 6.30
C TYR A 241 18.13 -15.16 6.58
#